data_AF-A0A974PLM9-F1
#
_entry.id   AF-A0A974PLM9-F1
#
_cell.length_a   1.000
_cell.length_b   1.000
_cell.length_c   1.000
_cell.angle_alpha   90.00
_cell.angle_beta   90.00
_cell.angle_gamma   90.00
#
_symmetry.space_group_name_H-M   'P 1'
#
loop_
_entity.id
_entity.type
_entity.pdbx_description
1 polymer ?
#
loop_
_entity_poly.entity_id
_entity_poly.type
_entity_poly.pdbx_seq_one_letter_code
_entity_poly.pdbx_strand_id
1 'polypeptide(L)'
;MTMPSQPPQRAAAPALGPRLGGALAVIFWCACGITALPLAGLFSLVAGLGVAGAKSALFDSFAGAGVGQQVLRLGLVPQLVLFAWAASLVVLTVAKSSLARSVSPWILVAWVLASAYSQFAIRDAISPDGADLGAFAALMPGLLLQAASAAAFFGYFREGARPLAYYRR
;
A
#
# COMPACT_ATOMS: atom_id res chain seq x y z
N MET A 1 -55.84 11.29 42.09
CA MET A 1 -54.41 10.92 42.16
C MET A 1 -54.05 10.19 40.88
N THR A 2 -53.60 10.94 39.87
CA THR A 2 -53.18 10.41 38.57
C THR A 2 -51.67 10.30 38.57
N MET A 3 -51.13 9.08 38.47
CA MET A 3 -49.69 8.87 38.32
C MET A 3 -49.21 9.50 37.01
N PRO A 4 -48.13 10.28 37.00
CA PRO A 4 -47.50 10.71 35.76
C PRO A 4 -46.88 9.48 35.06
N SER A 5 -47.41 9.15 33.89
CA SER A 5 -46.84 8.15 32.99
C SER A 5 -45.45 8.60 32.54
N GLN A 6 -44.43 7.84 32.93
CA GLN A 6 -43.09 8.03 32.38
C GLN A 6 -43.14 7.84 30.85
N PRO A 7 -42.50 8.73 30.06
CA PRO A 7 -42.37 8.51 28.63
C PRO A 7 -41.56 7.24 28.38
N PRO A 8 -41.90 6.44 27.35
CA PRO A 8 -41.16 5.24 27.02
C PRO A 8 -39.70 5.59 26.75
N GLN A 9 -38.83 5.05 27.59
CA GLN A 9 -37.38 5.11 27.46
C GLN A 9 -37.03 4.55 26.08
N ARG A 10 -36.75 5.44 25.11
CA ARG A 10 -36.29 5.03 23.77
C ARG A 10 -35.06 4.16 23.99
N ALA A 11 -35.20 2.87 23.74
CA ALA A 11 -34.10 1.93 23.73
C ALA A 11 -32.98 2.54 22.88
N ALA A 12 -31.87 2.90 23.52
CA ALA A 12 -30.71 3.42 22.82
C ALA A 12 -30.32 2.38 21.78
N ALA A 13 -30.41 2.73 20.50
CA ALA A 13 -29.94 1.87 19.42
C ALA A 13 -28.52 1.40 19.77
N PRO A 14 -28.18 0.10 19.61
CA PRO A 14 -26.86 -0.38 19.93
C PRO A 14 -25.87 0.51 19.18
N ALA A 15 -24.95 1.14 19.91
CA ALA A 15 -23.95 2.02 19.34
C ALA A 15 -23.15 1.20 18.33
N LEU A 16 -23.52 1.31 17.05
CA LEU A 16 -22.83 0.62 15.97
C LEU A 16 -21.38 1.06 16.04
N GLY A 17 -20.51 0.13 16.44
CA GLY A 17 -19.08 0.39 16.55
C GLY A 17 -18.56 1.00 15.24
N PRO A 18 -17.48 1.79 15.31
CA PRO A 18 -16.99 2.57 14.17
C PRO A 18 -16.85 1.68 12.93
N ARG A 19 -17.59 2.03 11.86
CA ARG A 19 -17.66 1.29 10.60
C ARG A 19 -16.59 1.79 9.64
N LEU A 20 -16.13 0.90 8.75
CA LEU A 20 -15.26 1.28 7.65
C LEU A 20 -16.08 2.10 6.65
N GLY A 21 -15.65 3.33 6.30
CA GLY A 21 -16.44 4.18 5.41
C GLY A 21 -15.70 5.38 4.84
N GLY A 22 -16.20 5.89 3.71
CA GLY A 22 -15.61 7.00 2.94
C GLY A 22 -14.19 6.69 2.49
N ALA A 23 -13.27 7.66 2.62
CA ALA A 23 -11.89 7.52 2.15
C ALA A 23 -11.19 6.26 2.70
N LEU A 24 -11.41 5.91 3.97
CA LEU A 24 -10.80 4.71 4.56
C LEU A 24 -11.27 3.41 3.88
N ALA A 25 -12.55 3.35 3.46
CA ALA A 25 -13.06 2.18 2.74
C ALA A 25 -12.49 2.09 1.31
N VAL A 26 -12.32 3.23 0.65
CA VAL A 26 -11.68 3.30 -0.68
C VAL A 26 -10.23 2.83 -0.59
N ILE A 27 -9.46 3.36 0.36
CA ILE A 27 -8.06 2.97 0.60
C ILE A 27 -7.96 1.46 0.88
N PHE A 28 -8.83 0.94 1.75
CA PHE A 28 -8.86 -0.50 2.05
C PHE A 28 -9.13 -1.34 0.80
N TRP A 29 -10.12 -0.98 -0.01
CA TRP A 29 -10.42 -1.69 -1.26
C TRP A 29 -9.27 -1.60 -2.28
N CYS A 30 -8.61 -0.45 -2.39
CA CYS A 30 -7.40 -0.31 -3.20
C CYS A 30 -6.28 -1.24 -2.72
N ALA A 31 -6.06 -1.33 -1.40
CA ALA A 31 -5.07 -2.24 -0.84
C ALA A 31 -5.43 -3.72 -1.14
N CYS A 32 -6.70 -4.09 -1.01
CA CYS A 32 -7.16 -5.43 -1.43
C CYS A 32 -6.85 -5.69 -2.90
N GLY A 33 -7.14 -4.74 -3.80
CA GLY A 33 -6.83 -4.87 -5.23
C GLY A 33 -5.34 -5.04 -5.53
N ILE A 34 -4.49 -4.22 -4.90
CA ILE A 34 -3.03 -4.30 -5.01
C ILE A 34 -2.51 -5.66 -4.55
N THR A 35 -3.09 -6.25 -3.49
CA THR A 35 -2.70 -7.60 -3.04
C THR A 35 -3.22 -8.71 -3.94
N ALA A 36 -4.44 -8.57 -4.46
CA ALA A 36 -5.11 -9.62 -5.22
C ALA A 36 -4.42 -9.89 -6.57
N LEU A 37 -3.93 -8.84 -7.25
CA LEU A 37 -3.30 -8.95 -8.56
C LEU A 37 -2.04 -9.85 -8.57
N PRO A 38 -1.02 -9.62 -7.71
CA PRO A 38 0.15 -10.50 -7.63
C PRO A 38 -0.19 -11.93 -7.20
N LEU A 39 -1.13 -12.08 -6.25
CA LEU A 39 -1.60 -13.39 -5.81
C LEU A 39 -2.24 -14.16 -6.97
N ALA A 40 -3.12 -13.52 -7.74
CA ALA A 40 -3.74 -14.10 -8.92
C ALA A 40 -2.70 -14.50 -9.96
N GLY A 41 -1.71 -13.65 -10.23
CA GLY A 41 -0.60 -13.97 -11.15
C GLY A 41 0.21 -15.19 -10.71
N LEU A 42 0.52 -15.31 -9.41
CA LEU A 42 1.19 -16.48 -8.85
C LEU A 42 0.33 -17.75 -9.00
N PHE A 43 -0.97 -17.67 -8.72
CA PHE A 43 -1.88 -18.80 -8.90
C PHE A 43 -1.96 -19.22 -10.38
N SER A 44 -2.03 -18.27 -11.32
CA SER A 44 -2.01 -18.58 -12.75
C SER A 44 -0.71 -19.24 -13.19
N LEU A 45 0.45 -18.78 -12.69
CA LEU A 45 1.75 -19.42 -12.96
C LEU A 45 1.81 -20.85 -12.44
N VAL A 46 1.36 -21.07 -11.21
CA VAL A 46 1.31 -22.41 -10.61
C VAL A 46 0.32 -23.31 -11.34
N ALA A 47 -0.83 -22.78 -11.77
CA ALA A 47 -1.82 -23.55 -12.52
C ALA A 47 -1.32 -23.94 -13.92
N GLY A 48 -0.54 -23.08 -14.58
CA GLY A 48 -0.01 -23.33 -15.93
C GLY A 48 1.27 -24.16 -15.97
N LEU A 49 2.18 -23.97 -15.01
CA LEU A 49 3.54 -24.55 -15.03
C LEU A 49 3.80 -25.55 -13.89
N GLY A 50 2.85 -25.72 -12.97
CA GLY A 50 3.05 -26.44 -11.71
C GLY A 50 3.93 -25.67 -10.71
N VAL A 51 3.98 -26.13 -9.46
CA VAL A 51 4.73 -25.46 -8.37
C VAL A 51 6.23 -25.41 -8.67
N ALA A 52 6.81 -26.49 -9.18
CA ALA A 52 8.23 -26.56 -9.51
C ALA A 52 8.60 -25.63 -10.69
N GLY A 53 7.76 -25.59 -11.74
CA GLY A 53 7.95 -24.72 -12.90
C GLY A 53 7.78 -23.23 -12.55
N ALA A 54 6.78 -22.88 -11.74
CA ALA A 54 6.59 -21.53 -11.24
C ALA A 54 7.78 -21.06 -10.38
N LYS A 55 8.32 -21.93 -9.53
CA LYS A 55 9.52 -21.64 -8.74
C LYS A 55 10.71 -21.36 -9.65
N SER A 56 10.99 -22.22 -10.63
CA SER A 56 12.08 -22.00 -11.59
C SER A 56 11.93 -20.68 -12.34
N ALA A 57 10.75 -20.42 -12.91
CA ALA A 57 10.48 -19.20 -13.67
C ALA A 57 10.68 -17.92 -12.84
N LEU A 58 10.32 -17.94 -11.55
CA LEU A 58 10.59 -16.83 -10.64
C LEU A 58 12.09 -16.68 -10.39
N PHE A 59 12.82 -17.75 -10.05
CA PHE A 59 14.26 -17.67 -9.79
C PHE A 59 15.08 -17.29 -11.03
N ASP A 60 14.70 -17.77 -12.21
CA ASP A 60 15.34 -17.41 -13.48
C ASP A 60 15.14 -15.91 -13.79
N SER A 61 13.99 -15.34 -13.39
CA SER A 61 13.73 -13.89 -13.49
C SER A 61 14.58 -13.04 -12.55
N PHE A 62 15.24 -13.66 -11.56
CA PHE A 62 16.13 -12.99 -10.61
C PHE A 62 17.60 -13.38 -10.76
N ALA A 63 17.99 -14.32 -11.61
CA ALA A 63 19.35 -14.85 -11.69
C ALA A 63 20.22 -14.24 -12.81
N GLY A 64 19.65 -13.50 -13.76
CA GLY A 64 20.41 -12.99 -14.90
C GLY A 64 21.37 -11.84 -14.54
N ALA A 65 22.57 -11.83 -15.14
CA ALA A 65 23.59 -10.80 -14.91
C ALA A 65 23.49 -9.57 -15.85
N GLY A 66 22.50 -9.53 -16.75
CA GLY A 66 22.34 -8.45 -17.73
C GLY A 66 21.71 -7.17 -17.18
N VAL A 67 21.98 -6.02 -17.82
CA VAL A 67 21.40 -4.70 -17.45
C VAL A 67 19.87 -4.74 -17.38
N GLY A 68 19.20 -5.45 -18.31
CA GLY A 68 17.75 -5.61 -18.28
C GLY A 68 17.23 -6.33 -17.03
N GLN A 69 17.97 -7.31 -16.51
CA GLN A 69 17.65 -8.01 -15.27
C GLN A 69 17.91 -7.13 -14.04
N GLN A 70 18.95 -6.30 -14.06
CA GLN A 70 19.19 -5.30 -13.03
C GLN A 70 18.07 -4.27 -12.97
N VAL A 71 17.61 -3.76 -14.12
CA VAL A 71 16.46 -2.84 -14.21
C VAL A 71 15.18 -3.51 -13.71
N LEU A 72 14.94 -4.78 -14.06
CA LEU A 72 13.80 -5.54 -13.55
C LEU A 72 13.84 -5.67 -12.03
N ARG A 73 14.99 -6.06 -11.46
CA ARG A 73 15.17 -6.18 -9.99
C ARG A 73 14.91 -4.85 -9.30
N LEU A 74 15.46 -3.75 -9.80
CA LEU A 74 15.23 -2.41 -9.25
C LEU A 74 13.77 -1.99 -9.38
N GLY A 75 13.10 -2.32 -10.49
CA GLY A 75 11.67 -2.07 -10.68
C GLY A 75 10.76 -2.88 -9.74
N LEU A 76 11.21 -4.07 -9.31
CA LEU A 76 10.47 -4.94 -8.40
C LEU A 76 10.54 -4.46 -6.94
N VAL A 77 11.62 -3.82 -6.51
CA VAL A 77 11.75 -3.30 -5.14
C VAL A 77 10.55 -2.45 -4.70
N PRO A 78 10.17 -1.36 -5.41
CA PRO A 78 9.02 -0.56 -5.00
C PRO A 78 7.70 -1.34 -5.08
N GLN A 79 7.57 -2.29 -6.01
CA GLN A 79 6.37 -3.14 -6.07
C GLN A 79 6.24 -4.05 -4.85
N LEU A 80 7.35 -4.65 -4.38
CA LEU A 80 7.38 -5.46 -3.17
C LEU A 80 7.05 -4.65 -1.92
N VAL A 81 7.60 -3.43 -1.81
CA VAL A 81 7.29 -2.53 -0.68
C VAL A 81 5.81 -2.11 -0.72
N LEU A 82 5.26 -1.81 -1.90
CA LEU A 82 3.84 -1.47 -2.05
C LEU A 82 2.92 -2.65 -1.71
N PHE A 83 3.30 -3.86 -2.11
CA PHE A 83 2.59 -5.07 -1.74
C PHE A 83 2.60 -5.30 -0.23
N ALA A 84 3.77 -5.15 0.42
CA ALA A 84 3.91 -5.24 1.87
C ALA A 84 3.05 -4.19 2.59
N TRP A 85 3.03 -2.95 2.09
CA TRP A 85 2.12 -1.92 2.58
C TRP A 85 0.66 -2.36 2.46
N ALA A 86 0.23 -2.80 1.29
CA ALA A 86 -1.16 -3.18 1.04
C ALA A 86 -1.60 -4.36 1.92
N ALA A 87 -0.77 -5.41 2.00
CA ALA A 87 -1.03 -6.56 2.85
C ALA A 87 -1.10 -6.17 4.33
N SER A 88 -0.15 -5.34 4.80
CA SER A 88 -0.16 -4.84 6.18
C SER A 88 -1.43 -4.03 6.47
N LEU A 89 -1.85 -3.15 5.55
CA LEU A 89 -3.05 -2.34 5.72
C LEU A 89 -4.29 -3.23 5.79
N VAL A 90 -4.42 -4.23 4.92
CA VAL A 90 -5.56 -5.16 4.94
C VAL A 90 -5.62 -5.90 6.27
N VAL A 91 -4.51 -6.51 6.69
CA VAL A 91 -4.43 -7.27 7.95
C VAL A 91 -4.74 -6.38 9.16
N LEU A 92 -4.11 -5.21 9.25
CA LEU A 92 -4.30 -4.29 10.37
C LEU A 92 -5.71 -3.68 10.39
N THR A 93 -6.34 -3.50 9.24
CA THR A 93 -7.74 -3.05 9.11
C THR A 93 -8.73 -4.12 9.56
N VAL A 94 -8.53 -5.37 9.15
CA VAL A 94 -9.36 -6.50 9.61
C VAL A 94 -9.20 -6.70 11.12
N ALA A 95 -7.97 -6.61 11.63
CA ALA A 95 -7.68 -6.71 13.06
C ALA A 95 -8.13 -5.47 13.87
N LYS A 96 -8.46 -4.35 13.19
CA LYS A 96 -8.74 -3.03 13.79
C LYS A 96 -7.63 -2.53 14.71
N SER A 97 -6.38 -2.88 14.39
CA SER A 97 -5.22 -2.59 15.21
C SER A 97 -4.82 -1.12 15.15
N SER A 98 -4.56 -0.54 16.30
CA SER A 98 -4.02 0.81 16.51
C SER A 98 -2.67 1.02 15.84
N LEU A 99 -1.90 -0.06 15.63
CA LEU A 99 -0.64 -0.04 14.89
C LEU A 99 -0.80 0.42 13.44
N ALA A 100 -1.98 0.23 12.83
CA ALA A 100 -2.27 0.70 11.48
C ALA A 100 -1.95 2.19 11.31
N ARG A 101 -2.17 2.99 12.36
CA ARG A 101 -1.97 4.45 12.36
C ARG A 101 -0.51 4.85 12.26
N SER A 102 0.40 4.03 12.78
CA SER A 102 1.83 4.31 12.75
C SER A 102 2.51 3.56 11.60
N VAL A 103 2.24 2.27 11.48
CA VAL A 103 2.95 1.38 10.54
C VAL A 103 2.59 1.69 9.10
N SER A 104 1.30 1.81 8.77
CA SER A 104 0.88 1.97 7.38
C SER A 104 1.44 3.24 6.72
N PRO A 105 1.43 4.43 7.37
CA PRO A 105 2.04 5.61 6.79
C PRO A 105 3.55 5.49 6.61
N TRP A 106 4.26 4.88 7.56
CA TRP A 106 5.72 4.71 7.47
C TRP A 106 6.14 3.77 6.35
N ILE A 107 5.42 2.67 6.12
CA ILE A 107 5.72 1.78 4.98
C ILE A 107 5.49 2.53 3.66
N LEU A 108 4.48 3.40 3.58
CA LEU A 108 4.24 4.19 2.37
C LEU A 108 5.31 5.26 2.13
N VAL A 109 5.90 5.83 3.19
CA VAL A 109 7.12 6.66 3.07
C VAL A 109 8.30 5.83 2.57
N ALA A 110 8.50 4.63 3.11
CA ALA A 110 9.54 3.72 2.63
C ALA A 110 9.34 3.35 1.15
N TRP A 111 8.08 3.22 0.71
CA TRP A 111 7.75 3.02 -0.71
C TRP A 111 8.19 4.20 -1.58
N VAL A 112 7.92 5.44 -1.18
CA VAL A 112 8.38 6.64 -1.92
C VAL A 112 9.90 6.67 -2.02
N LEU A 113 10.61 6.38 -0.93
CA LEU A 113 12.08 6.32 -0.93
C LEU A 113 12.62 5.21 -1.85
N ALA A 114 12.00 4.03 -1.79
CA ALA A 114 12.35 2.91 -2.66
C ALA A 114 12.10 3.24 -4.13
N SER A 115 10.97 3.89 -4.46
CA SER A 115 10.65 4.36 -5.80
C SER A 115 11.66 5.39 -6.30
N ALA A 116 11.98 6.40 -5.49
CA ALA A 116 12.97 7.41 -5.84
C ALA A 116 14.34 6.77 -6.11
N TYR A 117 14.83 5.96 -5.17
CA TYR A 117 16.10 5.25 -5.33
C TYR A 117 16.12 4.39 -6.59
N SER A 118 15.07 3.61 -6.83
CA SER A 118 15.00 2.70 -7.98
C SER A 118 14.96 3.45 -9.30
N GLN A 119 14.25 4.58 -9.38
CA GLN A 119 14.21 5.41 -10.59
C GLN A 119 15.59 6.01 -10.92
N PHE A 120 16.31 6.51 -9.90
CA PHE A 120 17.67 7.02 -10.09
C PHE A 120 18.66 5.90 -10.45
N ALA A 121 18.61 4.76 -9.76
CA ALA A 121 19.50 3.62 -10.01
C ALA A 121 19.27 2.98 -11.39
N ILE A 122 18.02 2.88 -11.85
CA ILE A 122 17.71 2.42 -13.21
C ILE A 122 18.29 3.38 -14.25
N ARG A 123 18.19 4.69 -13.99
CA ARG A 123 18.72 5.69 -14.92
C ARG A 123 20.24 5.63 -15.02
N ASP A 124 20.92 5.52 -13.88
CA ASP A 124 22.38 5.36 -13.80
C ASP A 124 22.84 4.10 -14.55
N ALA A 125 22.13 2.98 -14.38
CA ALA A 125 22.43 1.73 -15.07
C ALA A 125 22.24 1.78 -16.60
N ILE A 126 21.36 2.66 -17.11
CA ILE A 126 21.06 2.78 -18.54
C ILE A 126 21.97 3.83 -19.22
N SER A 127 22.33 4.89 -18.52
CA SER A 127 23.09 6.01 -19.08
C SER A 127 24.10 6.57 -18.07
N PRO A 128 25.23 5.87 -17.83
CA PRO A 128 26.19 6.24 -16.80
C PRO A 128 26.83 7.62 -16.99
N ASP A 129 27.00 8.08 -18.25
CA ASP A 129 27.58 9.38 -18.56
C ASP A 129 26.54 10.54 -18.62
N GLY A 130 25.27 10.25 -18.36
CA GLY A 130 24.13 11.11 -18.74
C GLY A 130 23.29 11.61 -17.57
N ALA A 131 23.93 12.15 -16.52
CA ALA A 131 23.26 12.94 -15.49
C ALA A 131 22.82 14.31 -16.07
N ASP A 132 21.93 14.26 -17.06
CA ASP A 132 21.42 15.43 -17.74
C ASP A 132 20.26 16.05 -16.96
N LEU A 133 20.24 17.37 -16.79
CA LEU A 133 19.21 18.11 -16.04
C LEU A 133 17.80 17.80 -16.57
N GLY A 134 17.67 17.51 -17.86
CA GLY A 134 16.41 17.11 -18.48
C GLY A 134 15.87 15.76 -17.98
N ALA A 135 16.74 14.79 -17.68
CA ALA A 135 16.34 13.50 -17.14
C ALA A 135 15.84 13.63 -15.70
N PHE A 136 16.48 14.49 -14.91
CA PHE A 136 16.01 14.82 -13.57
C PHE A 136 14.64 15.51 -13.61
N ALA A 137 14.47 16.50 -14.48
CA ALA A 137 13.20 17.22 -14.66
C ALA A 137 12.05 16.29 -15.08
N ALA A 138 12.33 15.24 -15.86
CA ALA A 138 11.33 14.26 -16.28
C ALA A 138 10.83 13.37 -15.13
N LEU A 139 11.67 13.09 -14.12
CA LEU A 139 11.31 12.24 -12.97
C LEU A 139 10.59 13.02 -11.86
N MET A 140 10.89 14.31 -11.71
CA MET A 140 10.39 15.15 -10.63
C MET A 140 8.86 15.18 -10.49
N PRO A 141 8.05 15.38 -11.55
CA PRO A 141 6.59 15.41 -11.41
C PRO A 141 6.03 14.13 -10.78
N GLY A 142 6.54 12.97 -11.20
CA GLY A 142 6.10 11.67 -10.68
C GLY A 142 6.51 11.45 -9.22
N LEU A 143 7.73 11.85 -8.85
CA LEU A 143 8.22 11.73 -7.47
C LEU A 143 7.52 12.71 -6.52
N LEU A 144 7.27 13.94 -6.98
CA LEU A 144 6.51 14.94 -6.21
C LEU A 144 5.07 14.49 -5.98
N LEU A 145 4.42 13.92 -7.00
CA LEU A 145 3.06 13.39 -6.85
C LEU A 145 3.01 12.22 -5.86
N GLN A 146 4.00 11.33 -5.89
CA GLN A 146 4.13 10.23 -4.93
C GLN A 146 4.36 10.75 -3.51
N ALA A 147 5.28 11.71 -3.34
CA ALA A 147 5.57 12.32 -2.05
C ALA A 147 4.36 13.09 -1.48
N ALA A 148 3.66 13.87 -2.32
CA ALA A 148 2.45 14.58 -1.94
C ALA A 148 1.34 13.62 -1.52
N SER A 149 1.16 12.52 -2.28
CA SER A 149 0.17 11.49 -1.95
C SER A 149 0.50 10.78 -0.63
N ALA A 150 1.78 10.49 -0.40
CA ALA A 150 2.26 9.92 0.85
C ALA A 150 2.05 10.86 2.04
N ALA A 151 2.35 12.16 1.87
CA ALA A 151 2.12 13.17 2.89
C ALA A 151 0.63 13.33 3.21
N ALA A 152 -0.23 13.37 2.20
CA ALA A 152 -1.68 13.43 2.38
C ALA A 152 -2.21 12.19 3.12
N PHE A 153 -1.72 11.01 2.77
CA PHE A 153 -2.04 9.76 3.47
C PHE A 153 -1.58 9.79 4.94
N PHE A 154 -0.36 10.27 5.17
CA PHE A 154 0.23 10.39 6.50
C PHE A 154 -0.59 11.34 7.38
N GLY A 155 -0.94 12.52 6.87
CA GLY A 155 -1.83 13.46 7.55
C GLY A 155 -3.21 12.85 7.85
N TYR A 156 -3.80 12.17 6.87
CA TYR A 156 -5.09 11.49 7.04
C TYR A 156 -5.09 10.46 8.17
N PHE A 157 -4.03 9.63 8.28
CA PHE A 157 -3.96 8.59 9.33
C PHE A 157 -3.61 9.15 10.72
N ARG A 158 -2.92 10.30 10.80
CA ARG A 158 -2.58 10.94 12.09
C ARG A 158 -3.68 11.82 12.64
N GLU A 159 -4.35 12.59 11.78
CA GLU A 159 -5.30 13.63 12.19
C GLU A 159 -6.75 13.27 11.84
N GLY A 160 -6.96 12.32 10.93
CA GLY A 160 -8.30 11.94 10.48
C GLY A 160 -9.15 11.34 11.60
N ALA A 161 -10.30 11.95 11.86
CA ALA A 161 -11.26 11.46 12.84
C ALA A 161 -11.70 10.01 12.57
N ARG A 162 -11.76 9.59 11.30
CA ARG A 162 -12.19 8.24 10.90
C ARG A 162 -11.14 7.16 11.22
N PRO A 163 -9.86 7.25 10.77
CA PRO A 163 -8.81 6.33 11.21
C PRO A 163 -8.67 6.26 12.73
N LEU A 164 -8.72 7.40 13.43
CA LEU A 164 -8.64 7.45 14.90
C LEU A 164 -9.82 6.77 15.59
N ALA A 165 -11.03 6.88 15.01
CA ALA A 165 -12.20 6.18 15.51
C ALA A 165 -12.15 4.67 15.23
N TYR A 166 -11.63 4.26 14.08
CA TYR A 166 -11.68 2.86 13.61
C TYR A 166 -10.58 1.96 14.21
N TYR A 167 -9.33 2.45 14.28
CA TYR A 167 -8.17 1.69 14.73
C TYR A 167 -7.91 1.86 16.23
N ARG A 168 -8.65 1.12 17.06
CA ARG A 168 -8.64 1.27 18.53
C ARG A 168 -8.17 0.04 19.31
N ARG A 169 -8.05 -1.13 18.67
CA ARG A 169 -7.58 -2.36 19.34
C ARG A 169 -6.06 -2.46 19.36
#